data_AF-A0A972VZ21-F1
#
_entry.id   AF-A0A972VZ21-F1
#
_cell.length_a   1.000
_cell.length_b   1.000
_cell.length_c   1.000
_cell.angle_alpha   90.00
_cell.angle_beta   90.00
_cell.angle_gamma   90.00
#
_symmetry.space_group_name_H-M   'P 1'
#
loop_
_entity.id
_entity.type
_entity.pdbx_description
1 polymer ?
#
loop_
_entity_poly.entity_id
_entity_poly.type
_entity_poly.pdbx_seq_one_letter_code
_entity_poly.pdbx_strand_id
1 'polypeptide(L)'
;MKRFKTDEEQQVGKVIQNIFNKNPDTVEIKLENFPKYVRRQHLKRFLTLYEIYKLLLPVKGSIVELGVFRGFSLTTWAKLSAIMEPENLIRKIYGFDTYEGFPSIHEKDSTLEYDHKVGHFYTNVHEELIELNDAFNRDRFLGHINKVELIKGDCTKTIPEFLDKNPHLLI
;
A
#
# COMPACT_ATOMS: atom_id res chain seq x y z
N MET A 1 6.79 -20.95 -18.12
CA MET A 1 6.08 -20.32 -16.98
C MET A 1 4.70 -20.95 -16.84
N LYS A 2 4.44 -21.63 -15.73
CA LYS A 2 3.15 -22.30 -15.48
C LYS A 2 2.07 -21.22 -15.35
N ARG A 3 1.07 -21.23 -16.23
CA ARG A 3 -0.02 -20.24 -16.20
C ARG A 3 -1.07 -20.71 -15.20
N PHE A 4 -1.18 -20.00 -14.08
CA PHE A 4 -2.19 -20.27 -13.05
C PHE A 4 -3.55 -19.64 -13.34
N LYS A 5 -3.63 -18.71 -14.30
CA LYS A 5 -4.86 -18.00 -14.68
C LYS A 5 -5.30 -18.42 -16.07
N THR A 6 -6.61 -18.59 -16.25
CA THR A 6 -7.20 -18.78 -17.57
C THR A 6 -7.02 -17.52 -18.42
N ASP A 7 -7.15 -17.66 -19.74
CA ASP A 7 -7.05 -16.50 -20.65
C ASP A 7 -8.17 -15.48 -20.37
N GLU A 8 -9.37 -15.96 -19.99
CA GLU A 8 -10.49 -15.11 -19.56
C GLU A 8 -10.13 -14.30 -18.32
N GLU A 9 -9.59 -14.93 -17.27
CA GLU A 9 -9.19 -14.25 -16.01
C GLU A 9 -8.17 -13.13 -16.24
N GLN A 10 -7.30 -13.29 -17.25
CA GLN A 10 -6.33 -12.27 -17.64
C GLN A 10 -6.98 -11.05 -18.29
N GLN A 11 -8.08 -11.24 -19.02
CA GLN A 11 -8.78 -10.14 -19.70
C GLN A 11 -9.73 -9.35 -18.79
N VAL A 12 -10.20 -9.92 -17.67
CA VAL A 12 -11.20 -9.27 -16.79
C VAL A 12 -10.79 -7.85 -16.38
N GLY A 13 -9.49 -7.60 -16.12
CA GLY A 13 -9.00 -6.26 -15.80
C GLY A 13 -9.27 -5.23 -16.91
N LYS A 14 -9.01 -5.61 -18.17
CA LYS A 14 -9.25 -4.75 -19.34
C LYS A 14 -10.75 -4.56 -19.59
N VAL A 15 -11.55 -5.60 -19.37
CA VAL A 15 -13.02 -5.52 -19.49
C VAL A 15 -13.58 -4.49 -18.51
N ILE A 16 -13.17 -4.55 -17.24
CA ILE A 16 -13.59 -3.59 -16.21
C ILE A 16 -13.13 -2.18 -16.55
N GLN A 17 -11.89 -2.00 -17.01
CA GLN A 17 -11.38 -0.69 -17.46
C GLN A 17 -12.27 -0.10 -18.57
N ASN A 18 -12.65 -0.91 -19.56
CA ASN A 18 -13.53 -0.46 -20.64
C ASN A 18 -14.92 -0.07 -20.12
N ILE A 19 -15.46 -0.79 -19.14
CA ILE A 19 -16.74 -0.45 -18.49
C ILE A 19 -16.61 0.87 -17.70
N PHE A 20 -15.52 1.03 -16.93
CA PHE A 20 -15.24 2.26 -16.18
C PHE A 20 -15.16 3.50 -17.08
N ASN A 21 -14.50 3.36 -18.23
CA ASN A 21 -14.34 4.46 -19.20
C ASN A 21 -15.64 4.78 -19.96
N LYS A 22 -16.53 3.80 -20.17
CA LYS A 22 -17.83 4.00 -20.84
C LYS A 22 -18.87 4.70 -19.98
N ASN A 23 -18.75 4.62 -18.65
CA ASN A 23 -19.68 5.30 -17.75
C ASN A 23 -19.49 6.83 -17.87
N PRO A 24 -20.54 7.64 -18.12
CA PRO A 24 -20.45 9.09 -18.26
C PRO A 24 -20.23 9.85 -16.94
N ASP A 25 -20.37 9.20 -15.78
CA ASP A 25 -20.13 9.82 -14.47
C ASP A 25 -18.72 10.42 -14.36
N THR A 26 -18.54 11.39 -13.47
CA THR A 26 -17.20 11.92 -13.14
C THR A 26 -16.34 10.83 -12.49
N VAL A 27 -15.01 10.98 -12.54
CA VAL A 27 -14.09 10.03 -11.87
C VAL A 27 -14.36 9.99 -10.37
N GLU A 28 -14.70 11.12 -9.75
CA GLU A 28 -15.08 11.21 -8.33
C GLU A 28 -16.26 10.29 -7.99
N ILE A 29 -17.39 10.43 -8.69
CA ILE A 29 -18.58 9.57 -8.49
C ILE A 29 -18.22 8.09 -8.72
N LYS A 30 -17.37 7.79 -9.69
CA LYS A 30 -16.90 6.42 -9.93
C LYS A 30 -16.05 5.87 -8.77
N LEU A 31 -15.21 6.69 -8.15
CA LEU A 31 -14.40 6.32 -6.99
C LEU A 31 -15.23 6.14 -5.73
N GLU A 32 -16.25 6.98 -5.50
CA GLU A 32 -17.22 6.79 -4.41
C GLU A 32 -17.95 5.44 -4.52
N ASN A 33 -18.13 4.97 -5.76
CA ASN A 33 -18.73 3.68 -6.07
C ASN A 33 -17.69 2.60 -6.43
N PHE A 34 -16.46 2.68 -5.89
CA PHE A 34 -15.36 1.77 -6.24
C PHE A 34 -15.69 0.27 -6.19
N PRO A 35 -16.54 -0.27 -5.28
CA PRO A 35 -16.73 -1.72 -5.18
C PRO A 35 -17.23 -2.38 -6.46
N LYS A 36 -17.95 -1.64 -7.33
CA LYS A 36 -18.45 -2.16 -8.61
C LYS A 36 -17.35 -2.40 -9.66
N TYR A 37 -16.17 -1.78 -9.48
CA TYR A 37 -15.04 -1.90 -10.40
C TYR A 37 -13.91 -2.76 -9.83
N VAL A 38 -13.80 -2.90 -8.51
CA VAL A 38 -12.70 -3.63 -7.88
C VAL A 38 -12.95 -5.14 -7.95
N ARG A 39 -12.01 -5.88 -8.56
CA ARG A 39 -12.08 -7.35 -8.63
C ARG A 39 -12.00 -8.01 -7.25
N ARG A 40 -12.66 -9.16 -7.09
CA ARG A 40 -12.62 -10.01 -5.88
C ARG A 40 -11.23 -10.19 -5.27
N GLN A 41 -10.18 -10.38 -6.08
CA GLN A 41 -8.81 -10.56 -5.58
C GLN A 41 -8.26 -9.36 -4.80
N HIS A 42 -8.66 -8.13 -5.18
CA HIS A 42 -8.22 -6.90 -4.53
C HIS A 42 -9.08 -6.62 -3.29
N LEU A 43 -10.39 -6.89 -3.35
CA LEU A 43 -11.26 -6.88 -2.17
C LEU A 43 -10.79 -7.88 -1.12
N LYS A 44 -10.43 -9.11 -1.55
CA LYS A 44 -9.84 -10.12 -0.68
C LYS A 44 -8.59 -9.58 0.03
N ARG A 45 -7.67 -8.97 -0.73
CA ARG A 45 -6.45 -8.36 -0.15
C ARG A 45 -6.80 -7.29 0.90
N PHE A 46 -7.72 -6.37 0.58
CA PHE A 46 -8.17 -5.34 1.53
C PHE A 46 -8.78 -5.95 2.80
N LEU A 47 -9.69 -6.92 2.65
CA LEU A 47 -10.35 -7.59 3.76
C LEU A 47 -9.36 -8.40 4.62
N THR A 48 -8.32 -8.99 4.04
CA THR A 48 -7.25 -9.63 4.81
C THR A 48 -6.53 -8.62 5.70
N LEU A 49 -6.21 -7.43 5.17
CA LEU A 49 -5.60 -6.36 5.98
C LEU A 49 -6.55 -5.88 7.08
N TYR A 50 -7.86 -5.79 6.79
CA TYR A 50 -8.88 -5.50 7.81
C TYR A 50 -8.90 -6.54 8.94
N GLU A 51 -8.85 -7.84 8.62
CA GLU A 51 -8.77 -8.90 9.62
C GLU A 51 -7.50 -8.80 10.47
N ILE A 52 -6.35 -8.53 9.84
CA ILE A 52 -5.08 -8.29 10.54
C ILE A 52 -5.19 -7.05 11.45
N TYR A 53 -5.84 -5.99 10.98
CA TYR A 53 -6.01 -4.76 11.75
C TYR A 53 -6.86 -4.99 13.00
N LYS A 54 -7.88 -5.85 12.94
CA LYS A 54 -8.63 -6.23 14.15
C LYS A 54 -7.74 -6.91 15.20
N LEU A 55 -6.78 -7.73 14.76
CA LEU A 55 -5.86 -8.43 15.67
C LEU A 55 -4.85 -7.49 16.33
N LEU A 56 -4.48 -6.37 15.68
CA LEU A 56 -3.50 -5.41 16.22
C LEU A 56 -4.11 -4.37 17.17
N LEU A 57 -5.44 -4.19 17.21
CA LEU A 57 -6.11 -3.21 18.08
C LEU A 57 -5.65 -3.21 19.56
N PRO A 58 -5.47 -4.37 20.23
CA PRO A 58 -5.03 -4.38 21.63
C PRO A 58 -3.53 -4.07 21.81
N VAL A 59 -2.75 -4.06 20.73
CA VAL A 59 -1.28 -3.89 20.78
C VAL A 59 -0.92 -2.42 20.51
N LYS A 60 -0.14 -1.80 21.39
CA LYS A 60 0.39 -0.45 21.17
C LYS A 60 1.56 -0.49 20.20
N GLY A 61 1.71 0.54 19.38
CA GLY A 61 2.80 0.65 18.42
C GLY A 61 2.36 1.25 17.09
N SER A 62 3.29 1.29 16.15
CA SER A 62 3.14 1.78 14.78
C SER A 62 3.16 0.61 13.80
N ILE A 63 2.59 0.80 12.62
CA ILE A 63 2.64 -0.20 11.55
C ILE A 63 3.82 0.14 10.63
N VAL A 64 4.66 -0.86 10.34
CA VAL A 64 5.78 -0.72 9.40
C VAL A 64 5.54 -1.61 8.19
N GLU A 65 5.53 -1.03 6.99
CA GLU A 65 5.49 -1.75 5.71
C GLU A 65 6.86 -1.62 5.01
N LEU A 66 7.45 -2.77 4.67
CA LEU A 66 8.69 -2.87 3.91
C LEU A 66 8.37 -3.35 2.49
N GLY A 67 8.48 -2.45 1.52
CA GLY A 67 7.99 -2.64 0.16
C GLY A 67 6.57 -2.12 -0.03
N VAL A 68 6.45 -0.80 -0.27
CA VAL A 68 5.20 -0.07 -0.49
C VAL A 68 4.64 -0.29 -1.90
N PHE A 69 5.51 -0.39 -2.90
CA PHE A 69 5.19 -0.45 -4.32
C PHE A 69 4.17 0.63 -4.73
N ARG A 70 2.95 0.24 -5.11
CA ARG A 70 1.86 1.14 -5.53
C ARG A 70 0.94 1.57 -4.37
N GLY A 71 1.38 1.39 -3.12
CA GLY A 71 0.71 1.93 -1.92
C GLY A 71 -0.60 1.24 -1.51
N PHE A 72 -0.92 0.06 -2.04
CA PHE A 72 -2.20 -0.62 -1.72
C PHE A 72 -2.34 -0.89 -0.21
N SER A 73 -1.35 -1.55 0.42
CA SER A 73 -1.47 -1.89 1.85
C SER A 73 -1.28 -0.64 2.71
N LEU A 74 -0.29 0.19 2.41
CA LEU A 74 -0.02 1.45 3.11
C LEU A 74 -1.27 2.31 3.31
N THR A 75 -1.97 2.61 2.21
CA THR A 75 -3.20 3.41 2.24
C THR A 75 -4.35 2.66 2.91
N THR A 76 -4.37 1.33 2.83
CA THR A 76 -5.33 0.50 3.57
C THR A 76 -5.09 0.61 5.08
N TRP A 77 -3.85 0.47 5.56
CA TRP A 77 -3.49 0.65 6.96
C TRP A 77 -3.89 2.03 7.47
N ALA A 78 -3.65 3.07 6.67
CA ALA A 78 -4.01 4.45 7.00
C ALA A 78 -5.52 4.59 7.21
N LYS A 79 -6.30 4.14 6.24
CA LYS A 79 -7.77 4.21 6.30
C LYS A 79 -8.33 3.37 7.45
N LEU A 80 -7.84 2.14 7.63
CA LEU A 80 -8.29 1.28 8.73
C LEU A 80 -7.96 1.89 10.10
N SER A 81 -6.80 2.53 10.24
CA SER A 81 -6.45 3.26 11.45
C SER A 81 -7.39 4.43 11.72
N ALA A 82 -7.73 5.21 10.70
CA ALA A 82 -8.71 6.30 10.85
C ALA A 82 -10.13 5.80 11.14
N ILE A 83 -10.52 4.63 10.60
CA ILE A 83 -11.85 4.03 10.83
C ILE A 83 -11.95 3.46 12.25
N MET A 84 -10.94 2.71 12.69
CA MET A 84 -11.03 1.86 13.89
C MET A 84 -10.40 2.50 15.13
N GLU A 85 -9.48 3.44 14.95
CA GLU A 85 -8.79 4.16 16.03
C GLU A 85 -8.67 5.67 15.70
N PRO A 86 -9.80 6.38 15.44
CA PRO A 86 -9.80 7.74 14.88
C PRO A 86 -9.00 8.76 15.71
N GLU A 87 -8.95 8.58 17.02
CA GLU A 87 -8.29 9.47 17.98
C GLU A 87 -6.87 9.01 18.34
N ASN A 88 -6.43 7.85 17.85
CA ASN A 88 -5.13 7.28 18.19
C ASN A 88 -4.00 7.94 17.37
N LEU A 89 -3.30 8.89 18.01
CA LEU A 89 -2.18 9.62 17.43
C LEU A 89 -0.86 8.86 17.40
N ILE A 90 -0.71 7.83 18.23
CA ILE A 90 0.54 7.06 18.38
C ILE A 90 0.65 5.94 17.36
N ARG A 91 -0.47 5.48 16.78
CA ARG A 91 -0.48 4.55 15.65
C ARG A 91 -0.07 5.27 14.37
N LYS A 92 1.23 5.37 14.13
CA LYS A 92 1.80 5.85 12.86
C LYS A 92 1.93 4.70 11.87
N ILE A 93 2.02 5.03 10.59
CA ILE A 93 2.26 4.07 9.52
C ILE A 93 3.50 4.52 8.75
N TYR A 94 4.52 3.67 8.74
CA TYR A 94 5.79 3.93 8.08
C TYR A 94 5.95 3.02 6.87
N GLY A 95 6.13 3.59 5.69
CA GLY A 95 6.33 2.86 4.44
C GLY A 95 7.76 3.04 3.93
N PHE A 96 8.53 1.96 3.89
CA PHE A 96 9.90 1.94 3.35
C PHE A 96 9.91 1.32 1.95
N ASP A 97 10.45 2.03 0.96
CA ASP A 97 10.62 1.52 -0.40
C ASP A 97 11.69 2.32 -1.16
N THR A 98 12.37 1.69 -2.11
CA THR A 98 13.28 2.40 -3.02
C THR A 98 12.49 3.20 -4.06
N TYR A 99 11.32 2.71 -4.47
CA TYR A 99 10.56 3.10 -5.67
C TYR A 99 11.32 2.88 -7.00
N GLU A 100 12.55 2.40 -6.92
CA GLU A 100 13.42 2.11 -8.05
C GLU A 100 13.39 0.63 -8.44
N GLY A 101 12.58 -0.17 -7.73
CA GLY A 101 12.54 -1.62 -7.84
C GLY A 101 13.62 -2.27 -6.98
N PHE A 102 13.87 -3.57 -7.19
CA PHE A 102 14.90 -4.28 -6.44
C PHE A 102 16.29 -3.68 -6.68
N PRO A 103 17.00 -3.23 -5.64
CA PRO A 103 18.34 -2.63 -5.77
C PRO A 103 19.42 -3.69 -6.07
N SER A 104 19.23 -4.90 -5.56
CA SER A 104 20.07 -6.08 -5.78
C SER A 104 19.20 -7.34 -5.64
N ILE A 105 19.72 -8.48 -6.11
CA ILE A 105 19.06 -9.78 -6.04
C ILE A 105 20.07 -10.77 -5.47
N HIS A 106 19.65 -11.56 -4.47
CA HIS A 106 20.45 -12.66 -3.95
C HIS A 106 20.17 -13.93 -4.76
N GLU A 107 21.14 -14.85 -4.83
CA GLU A 107 20.99 -16.12 -5.57
C GLU A 107 19.77 -16.95 -5.11
N LYS A 108 19.42 -16.82 -3.82
CA LYS A 108 18.25 -17.46 -3.20
C LYS A 108 16.90 -16.85 -3.56
N ASP A 109 16.88 -15.65 -4.16
CA ASP A 109 15.65 -15.02 -4.62
C ASP A 109 15.20 -15.58 -5.97
N SER A 110 16.09 -16.28 -6.69
CA SER A 110 15.78 -16.89 -7.98
C SER A 110 15.05 -18.22 -7.79
N THR A 111 13.95 -18.43 -8.54
CA THR A 111 13.19 -19.68 -8.52
C THR A 111 13.06 -20.23 -9.94
N LEU A 112 12.78 -21.54 -10.07
CA LEU A 112 12.51 -22.17 -11.37
C LEU A 112 11.30 -21.55 -12.10
N GLU A 113 10.39 -20.91 -11.36
CA GLU A 113 9.15 -20.35 -11.88
C GLU A 113 9.25 -18.86 -12.24
N TYR A 114 10.16 -18.13 -11.61
CA TYR A 114 10.33 -16.69 -11.81
C TYR A 114 11.78 -16.23 -11.58
N ASP A 115 12.32 -15.54 -12.57
CA ASP A 115 13.65 -14.94 -12.58
C ASP A 115 13.53 -13.45 -12.20
N HIS A 116 13.83 -13.13 -10.94
CA HIS A 116 13.81 -11.75 -10.45
C HIS A 116 15.04 -11.00 -10.92
N LYS A 117 14.85 -9.77 -11.40
CA LYS A 117 15.94 -8.90 -11.88
C LYS A 117 15.95 -7.59 -11.11
N VAL A 118 17.14 -7.01 -11.00
CA VAL A 118 17.32 -5.63 -10.53
C VAL A 118 16.40 -4.70 -11.32
N GLY A 119 15.73 -3.78 -10.62
CA GLY A 119 14.73 -2.87 -11.19
C GLY A 119 13.34 -3.47 -11.42
N HIS A 120 13.11 -4.78 -11.23
CA HIS A 120 11.74 -5.30 -11.12
C HIS A 120 11.01 -4.60 -9.97
N PHE A 121 9.71 -4.37 -10.15
CA PHE A 121 8.85 -3.60 -9.24
C PHE A 121 9.14 -2.09 -9.16
N TYR A 122 9.91 -1.54 -10.11
CA TYR A 122 9.99 -0.08 -10.32
C TYR A 122 8.61 0.56 -10.44
N THR A 123 8.44 1.73 -9.82
CA THR A 123 7.20 2.52 -9.92
C THR A 123 7.45 3.99 -9.58
N ASN A 124 6.90 4.92 -10.37
CA ASN A 124 7.05 6.35 -10.14
C ASN A 124 5.80 6.94 -9.46
N VAL A 125 5.42 6.40 -8.31
CA VAL A 125 4.19 6.81 -7.57
C VAL A 125 4.51 7.48 -6.23
N HIS A 126 5.78 7.71 -5.90
CA HIS A 126 6.16 8.23 -4.59
C HIS A 126 5.49 9.58 -4.32
N GLU A 127 5.56 10.50 -5.27
CA GLU A 127 4.91 11.82 -5.18
C GLU A 127 3.38 11.69 -5.14
N GLU A 128 2.80 10.80 -5.96
CA GLU A 128 1.35 10.51 -5.93
C GLU A 128 0.90 10.03 -4.53
N LEU A 129 1.67 9.15 -3.89
CA LEU A 129 1.33 8.65 -2.56
C LEU A 129 1.45 9.73 -1.48
N ILE A 130 2.37 10.69 -1.62
CA ILE A 130 2.46 11.86 -0.75
C ILE A 130 1.21 12.73 -0.91
N GLU A 131 0.82 13.05 -2.14
CA GLU A 131 -0.38 13.86 -2.42
C GLU A 131 -1.66 13.18 -1.91
N LEU A 132 -1.78 11.86 -2.07
CA LEU A 132 -2.89 11.08 -1.54
C LEU A 132 -2.91 11.06 0.00
N ASN A 133 -1.74 11.02 0.66
CA ASN A 133 -1.65 11.14 2.11
C ASN A 133 -2.09 12.53 2.59
N ASP A 134 -1.72 13.59 1.87
CA ASP A 134 -2.17 14.94 2.20
C ASP A 134 -3.69 15.09 2.08
N ALA A 135 -4.29 14.52 1.02
CA ALA A 135 -5.74 14.47 0.87
C ALA A 135 -6.40 13.67 2.02
N PHE A 136 -5.83 12.52 2.38
CA PHE A 136 -6.29 11.71 3.51
C PHE A 136 -6.20 12.47 4.85
N ASN A 137 -5.13 13.22 5.07
CA ASN A 137 -4.96 14.06 6.26
C ASN A 137 -5.99 15.19 6.31
N ARG A 138 -6.47 15.72 5.19
CA ARG A 138 -7.51 16.76 5.18
C ARG A 138 -8.90 16.25 5.59
N ASP A 139 -9.17 14.96 5.35
CA ASP A 139 -10.48 14.35 5.57
C ASP A 139 -10.63 13.73 6.98
N ARG A 140 -9.57 13.10 7.48
CA ARG A 140 -9.65 12.36 8.75
C ARG A 140 -9.61 13.24 10.00
N PHE A 141 -10.10 12.69 11.11
CA PHE A 141 -9.93 13.28 12.44
C PHE A 141 -8.45 13.45 12.82
N LEU A 142 -8.12 14.56 13.48
CA LEU A 142 -6.74 14.97 13.83
C LEU A 142 -5.79 15.00 12.62
N GLY A 143 -6.31 15.44 11.47
CA GLY A 143 -5.61 15.56 10.20
C GLY A 143 -4.31 16.36 10.21
N HIS A 144 -4.24 17.38 11.07
CA HIS A 144 -3.06 18.25 11.22
C HIS A 144 -1.82 17.54 11.78
N ILE A 145 -1.96 16.33 12.34
CA ILE A 145 -0.83 15.51 12.81
C ILE A 145 -0.60 14.39 11.81
N ASN A 146 0.47 14.46 11.00
CA ASN A 146 0.71 13.48 9.93
C ASN A 146 0.66 12.02 10.40
N LYS A 147 -0.10 11.14 9.72
CA LYS A 147 -0.31 9.74 10.13
C LYS A 147 0.61 8.77 9.40
N VAL A 148 0.90 9.04 8.12
CA VAL A 148 1.70 8.20 7.24
C VAL A 148 2.99 8.91 6.89
N GLU A 149 4.11 8.20 7.01
CA GLU A 149 5.41 8.69 6.57
C GLU A 149 6.01 7.70 5.57
N LEU A 150 6.46 8.24 4.44
CA LEU A 150 7.10 7.49 3.36
C LEU A 150 8.60 7.74 3.41
N ILE A 151 9.35 6.66 3.62
CA ILE A 151 10.81 6.69 3.70
C ILE A 151 11.35 6.09 2.41
N LYS A 152 11.77 6.97 1.50
CA LYS A 152 12.37 6.57 0.22
C LYS A 152 13.84 6.17 0.39
N GLY A 153 14.18 4.96 -0.02
CA GLY A 153 15.57 4.49 -0.08
C GLY A 153 15.71 2.98 0.15
N ASP A 154 16.96 2.52 0.12
CA ASP A 154 17.32 1.14 0.45
C ASP A 154 17.07 0.89 1.94
N CYS A 155 16.15 -0.03 2.25
CA CYS A 155 15.73 -0.32 3.61
C CYS A 155 16.89 -0.80 4.51
N THR A 156 17.95 -1.37 3.94
CA THR A 156 19.15 -1.78 4.69
C THR A 156 19.92 -0.58 5.26
N LYS A 157 19.73 0.61 4.68
CA LYS A 157 20.33 1.88 5.13
C LYS A 157 19.31 2.74 5.88
N THR A 158 18.11 2.88 5.33
CA THR A 158 17.11 3.81 5.86
C THR A 158 16.48 3.33 7.16
N ILE A 159 16.36 2.01 7.41
CA ILE A 159 15.80 1.50 8.67
C ILE A 159 16.73 1.84 9.85
N PRO A 160 18.04 1.52 9.83
CA PRO A 160 18.96 1.95 10.89
C PRO A 160 18.89 3.46 11.16
N GLU A 161 18.98 4.29 10.11
CA GLU A 161 18.91 5.75 10.23
C GLU A 161 17.57 6.23 10.83
N PHE A 162 16.48 5.54 10.50
CA PHE A 162 15.16 5.85 11.04
C PHE A 162 15.04 5.49 12.52
N LEU A 163 15.57 4.34 12.93
CA LEU A 163 15.55 3.91 14.33
C LEU A 163 16.41 4.82 15.23
N ASP A 164 17.58 5.26 14.74
CA ASP A 164 18.44 6.20 15.47
C ASP A 164 17.73 7.54 15.74
N LYS A 165 16.92 8.00 14.78
CA LYS A 165 16.12 9.23 14.90
C LYS A 165 14.85 9.03 15.73
N ASN A 166 14.36 7.79 15.85
CA ASN A 166 13.10 7.46 16.51
C ASN A 166 13.29 6.39 17.60
N PRO A 167 14.08 6.66 18.66
CA PRO A 167 14.35 5.68 19.72
C PRO A 167 13.11 5.33 20.56
N HIS A 168 12.03 6.10 20.42
CA HIS A 168 10.74 5.90 21.07
C HIS A 168 9.77 5.04 20.23
N LEU A 169 10.18 4.59 19.05
CA LEU A 169 9.36 3.77 18.17
C LEU A 169 8.99 2.45 18.85
N LEU A 170 7.69 2.19 18.90
CA LEU A 170 7.12 0.88 19.20
C LEU A 170 6.42 0.38 17.94
N ILE A 171 6.59 -0.90 17.59
CA ILE A 171 6.02 -1.54 16.40
C ILE A 171 4.99 -2.58 16.85
#